data_AF-A0A151AJS6-F1
#
_entry.id   AF-A0A151AJS6-F1
#
_cell.length_a   1.000
_cell.length_b   1.000
_cell.length_c   1.000
_cell.angle_alpha   90.00
_cell.angle_beta   90.00
_cell.angle_gamma   90.00
#
_symmetry.space_group_name_H-M   'P 1'
#
loop_
_entity.id
_entity.type
_entity.pdbx_description
1 polymer ?
#
loop_
_entity_poly.entity_id
_entity_poly.type
_entity_poly.pdbx_seq_one_letter_code
_entity_poly.pdbx_strand_id
1 'polypeptide(L)'
;MTTLDHGKFSRVTTVFHSLLALTVFLLFFTGYAVAFNDELWWLVELMGGNTGVLAVHRVAGFALIFLTAFWVFYMLLRVGGSVSLTEVLPTPGDVAAFVQDVKFAAGMAEERHPNARQFAGYSADEIPLLSYVGKGVIAIFAVELLLLMVSGLLIWQKAMLIDFYNSPSVVIAFVTFHGALGVIMLMGVMFHTFEHGFHPAFYPVEMKAFLPKSDTPEYHGDDGGAESVTGIERLRLKPSWGWVTNVMGVLTIIGIVSILLTSMSYGGYPISRTLVFGEGSLLRTVGVNIGVLVLFIGLFLSMYGNVLRARYMRQRRQEARTAATDGGERE
;
A
#
# COMPACT_ATOMS: atom_id res chain seq x y z
N MET A 1 26.10 -1.11 -6.55
CA MET A 1 24.97 -0.15 -6.55
C MET A 1 23.72 -0.92 -6.93
N THR A 2 22.68 -0.86 -6.12
CA THR A 2 21.48 -1.72 -6.21
C THR A 2 20.25 -0.88 -6.54
N THR A 3 19.48 -1.34 -7.54
CA THR A 3 18.01 -1.18 -7.68
C THR A 3 17.41 0.22 -7.64
N LEU A 4 18.07 1.24 -8.18
CA LEU A 4 17.40 2.54 -8.36
C LEU A 4 16.82 2.73 -9.76
N ASP A 5 17.25 1.96 -10.78
CA ASP A 5 17.02 2.21 -12.21
C ASP A 5 15.56 2.12 -12.74
N HIS A 6 14.56 2.15 -11.86
CA HIS A 6 13.14 2.01 -12.20
C HIS A 6 12.25 3.15 -11.65
N GLY A 7 12.84 4.30 -11.29
CA GLY A 7 12.10 5.48 -10.85
C GLY A 7 11.15 5.97 -11.93
N LYS A 8 9.84 5.68 -11.82
CA LYS A 8 8.80 6.20 -12.73
C LYS A 8 7.94 7.30 -12.10
N PHE A 9 8.13 7.60 -10.82
CA PHE A 9 7.28 8.53 -10.06
C PHE A 9 7.85 9.95 -10.01
N SER A 10 6.96 10.94 -10.02
CA SER A 10 7.34 12.34 -9.84
C SER A 10 7.58 12.68 -8.37
N ARG A 11 8.18 13.84 -8.09
CA ARG A 11 8.33 14.34 -6.71
C ARG A 11 6.98 14.55 -6.03
N VAL A 12 5.97 15.00 -6.77
CA VAL A 12 4.61 15.16 -6.23
C VAL A 12 4.02 13.79 -5.89
N THR A 13 4.18 12.79 -6.77
CA THR A 13 3.69 11.42 -6.57
C THR A 13 4.29 10.77 -5.32
N THR A 14 5.61 10.88 -5.13
CA THR A 14 6.31 10.27 -3.98
C THR A 14 5.95 10.93 -2.64
N VAL A 15 5.76 12.25 -2.63
CA VAL A 15 5.29 12.99 -1.46
C VAL A 15 3.82 12.66 -1.17
N PHE A 16 2.96 12.66 -2.18
CA PHE A 16 1.56 12.27 -2.06
C PHE A 16 1.43 10.85 -1.50
N HIS A 17 2.18 9.89 -2.05
CA HIS A 17 2.19 8.51 -1.55
C HIS A 17 2.58 8.43 -0.07
N SER A 18 3.62 9.15 0.35
CA SER A 18 4.07 9.15 1.75
C SER A 18 3.03 9.73 2.71
N LEU A 19 2.37 10.84 2.31
CA LEU A 19 1.30 11.46 3.09
C LEU A 19 0.06 10.56 3.13
N LEU A 20 -0.34 10.00 1.98
CA LEU A 20 -1.45 9.08 1.86
C LEU A 20 -1.23 7.85 2.74
N ALA A 21 -0.03 7.24 2.67
CA ALA A 21 0.32 6.09 3.50
C ALA A 21 0.18 6.41 5.00
N LEU A 22 0.73 7.54 5.47
CA LEU A 22 0.61 7.95 6.87
C LEU A 22 -0.87 8.11 7.27
N THR A 23 -1.66 8.81 6.46
CA THR A 23 -3.09 9.01 6.71
C THR A 23 -3.85 7.68 6.76
N VAL A 24 -3.59 6.78 5.81
CA VAL A 24 -4.22 5.46 5.73
C VAL A 24 -3.86 4.60 6.94
N PHE A 25 -2.59 4.57 7.37
CA PHE A 25 -2.19 3.85 8.58
C PHE A 25 -2.91 4.38 9.83
N LEU A 26 -3.01 5.71 10.00
CA LEU A 26 -3.75 6.30 11.12
C LEU A 26 -5.24 5.94 11.09
N LEU A 27 -5.86 5.96 9.91
CA LEU A 27 -7.24 5.52 9.73
C LEU A 27 -7.43 4.05 10.11
N PHE A 28 -6.50 3.17 9.74
CA PHE A 28 -6.58 1.77 10.11
C PHE A 28 -6.40 1.54 11.60
N PHE A 29 -5.37 2.12 12.23
CA PHE A 29 -5.16 1.97 13.67
C PHE A 29 -6.39 2.43 14.46
N THR A 30 -6.95 3.60 14.10
CA THR A 30 -8.12 4.14 14.79
C THR A 30 -9.41 3.39 14.45
N GLY A 31 -9.65 3.05 13.18
CA GLY A 31 -10.85 2.34 12.76
C GLY A 31 -10.92 0.92 13.35
N TYR A 32 -9.77 0.25 13.44
CA TYR A 32 -9.68 -1.08 14.04
C TYR A 32 -9.82 -1.05 15.54
N ALA A 33 -9.24 -0.06 16.22
CA ALA A 33 -9.45 0.13 17.65
C ALA A 33 -10.93 0.33 18.01
N VAL A 34 -11.72 0.95 17.12
CA VAL A 34 -13.18 1.04 17.28
C VAL A 34 -13.87 -0.29 16.98
N ALA A 35 -13.51 -0.95 15.88
CA ALA A 35 -14.19 -2.17 15.43
C ALA A 35 -13.91 -3.41 16.30
N PHE A 36 -12.69 -3.49 16.86
CA PHE A 36 -12.18 -4.65 17.61
C PHE A 36 -11.70 -4.19 18.99
N ASN A 37 -12.55 -3.44 19.69
CA ASN A 37 -12.21 -2.77 20.94
C ASN A 37 -11.74 -3.75 22.03
N ASP A 38 -12.37 -4.93 22.09
CA ASP A 38 -12.04 -5.96 23.07
C ASP A 38 -10.63 -6.54 22.82
N GLU A 39 -10.28 -6.78 21.56
CA GLU A 39 -8.96 -7.29 21.19
C GLU A 39 -7.86 -6.21 21.19
N LEU A 40 -8.24 -4.95 20.98
CA LEU A 40 -7.34 -3.79 20.83
C LEU A 40 -7.52 -2.73 21.92
N TRP A 41 -7.96 -3.14 23.11
CA TRP A 41 -8.22 -2.26 24.25
C TRP A 41 -7.03 -1.35 24.57
N TRP A 42 -5.80 -1.85 24.43
CA TRP A 42 -4.57 -1.11 24.72
C TRP A 42 -4.38 0.06 23.74
N LEU A 43 -4.80 -0.10 22.48
CA LEU A 43 -4.70 0.94 21.46
C LEU A 43 -5.75 2.04 21.71
N VAL A 44 -6.92 1.63 22.20
CA VAL A 44 -7.99 2.52 22.62
C VAL A 44 -7.55 3.36 23.82
N GLU A 45 -6.95 2.72 24.83
CA GLU A 45 -6.43 3.40 26.02
C GLU A 45 -5.29 4.37 25.67
N LEU A 46 -4.34 3.94 24.84
CA LEU A 46 -3.23 4.77 24.37
C LEU A 46 -3.71 6.06 23.68
N MET A 47 -4.85 6.00 22.98
CA MET A 47 -5.44 7.14 22.29
C MET A 47 -6.38 7.98 23.16
N GLY A 48 -6.48 7.71 24.47
CA GLY A 48 -7.34 8.46 25.40
C GLY A 48 -8.79 7.99 25.40
N GLY A 49 -9.03 6.71 25.12
CA GLY A 49 -10.35 6.11 25.06
C GLY A 49 -11.08 6.33 23.73
N ASN A 50 -12.32 5.84 23.62
CA ASN A 50 -13.12 5.91 22.39
C ASN A 50 -13.29 7.33 21.84
N THR A 51 -13.38 8.34 22.71
CA THR A 51 -13.47 9.74 22.28
C THR A 51 -12.23 10.17 21.51
N GLY A 52 -11.04 9.83 22.01
CA GLY A 52 -9.78 10.17 21.35
C GLY A 52 -9.56 9.38 20.06
N VAL A 53 -9.85 8.07 20.08
CA VAL A 53 -9.80 7.24 18.85
C VAL A 53 -10.69 7.81 17.75
N LEU A 54 -11.95 8.15 18.06
CA LEU A 54 -12.89 8.71 17.09
C LEU A 54 -12.46 10.11 16.61
N ALA A 55 -11.88 10.94 17.49
CA ALA A 55 -11.37 12.25 17.10
C ALA A 55 -10.21 12.11 16.09
N VAL A 56 -9.23 11.24 16.36
CA VAL A 56 -8.11 10.99 15.45
C VAL A 56 -8.60 10.38 14.14
N HIS A 57 -9.51 9.40 14.18
CA HIS A 57 -10.09 8.78 12.99
C HIS A 57 -10.73 9.82 12.06
N ARG A 58 -11.52 10.72 12.64
CA ARG A 58 -12.22 11.80 11.92
C ARG A 58 -11.26 12.80 11.28
N VAL A 59 -10.24 13.22 12.02
CA VAL A 59 -9.20 14.13 11.50
C VAL A 59 -8.44 13.48 10.35
N ALA A 60 -8.04 12.21 10.52
CA ALA A 60 -7.38 11.44 9.46
C ALA A 60 -8.31 11.23 8.25
N GLY A 61 -9.61 11.04 8.47
CA GLY A 61 -10.61 10.93 7.41
C GLY A 61 -10.73 12.20 6.58
N PHE A 62 -10.78 13.37 7.23
CA PHE A 62 -10.74 14.64 6.49
C PHE A 62 -9.42 14.87 5.77
N ALA A 63 -8.29 14.50 6.36
CA ALA A 63 -6.99 14.56 5.70
C ALA A 63 -6.97 13.68 4.42
N LEU A 64 -7.56 12.48 4.47
CA LEU A 64 -7.69 11.59 3.32
C LEU A 64 -8.55 12.23 2.22
N ILE A 65 -9.69 12.81 2.57
CA ILE A 65 -10.57 13.50 1.62
C ILE A 65 -9.84 14.65 0.96
N PHE A 66 -9.14 15.48 1.74
CA PHE A 66 -8.37 16.61 1.22
C PHE A 66 -7.23 16.16 0.30
N LEU A 67 -6.45 15.16 0.72
CA LEU A 67 -5.36 14.60 -0.09
C LEU A 67 -5.89 14.01 -1.40
N THR A 68 -7.00 13.28 -1.35
CA THR A 68 -7.60 12.66 -2.54
C THR A 68 -8.17 13.72 -3.48
N ALA A 69 -8.85 14.74 -2.95
CA ALA A 69 -9.31 15.87 -3.74
C ALA A 69 -8.13 16.57 -4.42
N PHE A 70 -7.07 16.89 -3.66
CA PHE A 70 -5.84 17.44 -4.22
C PHE A 70 -5.29 16.58 -5.35
N TRP A 71 -5.22 15.25 -5.18
CA TRP A 71 -4.70 14.34 -6.20
C TRP A 71 -5.57 14.32 -7.45
N VAL A 72 -6.89 14.27 -7.30
CA VAL A 72 -7.82 14.33 -8.44
C VAL A 72 -7.66 15.65 -9.19
N PHE A 73 -7.66 16.79 -8.49
CA PHE A 73 -7.42 18.10 -9.11
C PHE A 73 -6.04 18.17 -9.78
N TYR A 74 -4.99 17.66 -9.13
CA TYR A 74 -3.65 17.60 -9.69
C TYR A 74 -3.64 16.83 -11.02
N MET A 75 -4.29 15.67 -11.08
CA MET A 75 -4.38 14.88 -12.31
C MET A 75 -5.20 15.59 -13.39
N LEU A 76 -6.33 16.20 -13.04
CA LEU A 76 -7.18 16.94 -13.98
C LEU A 76 -6.52 18.20 -14.54
N LEU A 77 -5.66 18.87 -13.77
CA LEU A 77 -4.94 20.07 -14.23
C LEU A 77 -3.68 19.74 -15.03
N ARG A 78 -3.14 18.53 -14.90
CA ARG A 78 -1.92 18.08 -15.60
C ARG A 78 -2.19 17.52 -17.00
N VAL A 79 -3.32 17.87 -17.62
CA VAL A 79 -3.69 17.50 -19.00
C VAL A 79 -2.59 17.99 -19.95
N GLY A 80 -1.66 17.09 -20.27
CA GLY A 80 -0.42 17.36 -20.99
C GLY A 80 0.76 16.47 -20.60
N GLY A 81 0.72 15.75 -19.46
CA GLY A 81 1.86 14.99 -18.94
C GLY A 81 1.65 13.49 -18.71
N SER A 82 1.88 12.69 -19.78
CA SER A 82 2.47 11.33 -19.80
C SER A 82 1.77 10.08 -19.22
N VAL A 83 0.51 10.12 -18.75
CA VAL A 83 -0.22 8.86 -18.49
C VAL A 83 -1.61 8.97 -19.09
N SER A 84 -1.83 8.34 -20.23
CA SER A 84 -3.17 8.29 -20.81
C SER A 84 -4.08 7.51 -19.86
N LEU A 85 -5.31 7.97 -19.62
CA LEU A 85 -6.30 7.22 -18.82
C LEU A 85 -6.49 5.78 -19.35
N THR A 86 -6.24 5.58 -20.64
CA THR A 86 -6.25 4.25 -21.29
C THR A 86 -5.15 3.32 -20.78
N GLU A 87 -4.03 3.82 -20.26
CA GLU A 87 -2.94 3.00 -19.69
C GLU A 87 -3.30 2.44 -18.31
N VAL A 88 -4.17 3.13 -17.57
CA VAL A 88 -4.62 2.71 -16.23
C VAL A 88 -5.80 1.73 -16.32
N LEU A 89 -6.60 1.83 -17.39
CA LEU A 89 -7.76 0.96 -17.57
C LEU A 89 -7.35 -0.49 -17.90
N PRO A 90 -8.10 -1.50 -17.40
CA PRO A 90 -7.93 -2.88 -17.82
C PRO A 90 -8.18 -3.04 -19.31
N THR A 91 -7.31 -3.82 -19.96
CA THR A 91 -7.36 -4.16 -21.38
C THR A 91 -7.57 -5.67 -21.54
N PRO A 92 -8.01 -6.15 -22.71
CA PRO A 92 -8.08 -7.60 -22.97
C PRO A 92 -6.73 -8.32 -22.76
N GLY A 93 -5.61 -7.62 -22.99
CA GLY A 93 -4.27 -8.13 -22.72
C GLY A 93 -3.97 -8.34 -21.22
N ASP A 94 -4.67 -7.65 -20.32
CA ASP A 94 -4.56 -7.86 -18.87
C ASP A 94 -5.26 -9.17 -18.45
N VAL A 95 -6.34 -9.56 -19.13
CA VAL A 95 -7.01 -10.86 -18.91
C VAL A 95 -6.14 -12.01 -19.41
N ALA A 96 -5.55 -11.86 -20.60
CA ALA A 96 -4.59 -12.84 -21.12
C ALA A 96 -3.39 -13.01 -20.17
N ALA A 97 -2.90 -11.90 -19.61
CA ALA A 97 -1.82 -11.91 -18.62
C ALA A 97 -2.18 -12.67 -17.35
N PHE A 98 -3.36 -12.42 -16.79
CA PHE A 98 -3.88 -13.15 -15.64
C PHE A 98 -3.96 -14.66 -15.89
N VAL A 99 -4.53 -15.08 -17.04
CA VAL A 99 -4.68 -16.50 -17.38
C VAL A 99 -3.31 -17.18 -17.51
N GLN A 100 -2.34 -16.53 -18.16
CA GLN A 100 -0.99 -17.09 -18.28
C GLN A 100 -0.26 -17.13 -16.94
N ASP A 101 -0.42 -16.13 -16.08
CA ASP A 101 0.17 -16.15 -14.73
C ASP A 101 -0.38 -17.30 -13.88
N VAL A 102 -1.69 -17.59 -13.97
CA VAL A 102 -2.29 -18.76 -13.32
C VAL A 102 -1.70 -20.06 -13.87
N LYS A 103 -1.55 -20.18 -15.20
CA LYS A 103 -0.90 -21.34 -15.81
C LYS A 103 0.55 -21.49 -15.36
N PHE A 104 1.30 -20.39 -15.32
CA PHE A 104 2.68 -20.37 -14.85
C PHE A 104 2.78 -20.82 -13.39
N ALA A 105 1.94 -20.27 -12.50
CA ALA A 105 1.88 -20.66 -11.09
C ALA A 105 1.50 -22.14 -10.90
N ALA A 106 0.67 -22.68 -11.79
CA ALA A 106 0.31 -24.11 -11.82
C ALA A 106 1.36 -25.01 -12.50
N GLY A 107 2.49 -24.45 -12.96
CA GLY A 107 3.53 -25.19 -13.69
C GLY A 107 3.13 -25.61 -15.11
N MET A 108 2.05 -25.04 -15.65
CA MET A 108 1.50 -25.31 -16.99
C MET A 108 1.97 -24.32 -18.06
N ALA A 109 2.87 -23.39 -17.70
CA ALA A 109 3.54 -22.48 -18.62
C ALA A 109 4.98 -22.26 -18.17
N GLU A 110 5.91 -22.16 -19.12
CA GLU A 110 7.34 -21.96 -18.85
C GLU A 110 7.67 -20.51 -18.52
N GLU A 111 6.85 -19.56 -18.98
CA GLU A 111 7.06 -18.13 -18.79
C GLU A 111 5.78 -17.38 -18.39
N ARG A 112 5.95 -16.27 -17.66
CA ARG A 112 4.88 -15.32 -17.34
C ARG A 112 4.58 -14.40 -18.53
N HIS A 113 3.37 -13.86 -18.57
CA HIS A 113 2.98 -12.92 -19.62
C HIS A 113 3.77 -11.60 -19.54
N PRO A 114 4.11 -10.93 -20.66
CA PRO A 114 4.81 -9.65 -20.62
C PRO A 114 4.12 -8.57 -19.76
N ASN A 115 2.78 -8.46 -19.83
CA ASN A 115 1.99 -7.54 -18.99
C ASN A 115 1.92 -7.94 -17.49
N ALA A 116 2.43 -9.11 -17.12
CA ALA A 116 2.58 -9.55 -15.73
C ALA A 116 3.99 -9.26 -15.17
N ARG A 117 4.91 -8.77 -16.02
CA ARG A 117 6.27 -8.41 -15.59
C ARG A 117 6.21 -7.24 -14.62
N GLN A 118 6.51 -7.55 -13.37
CA GLN A 118 6.55 -6.60 -12.27
C GLN A 118 7.98 -6.65 -11.71
N PHE A 119 8.79 -5.68 -12.13
CA PHE A 119 10.07 -5.32 -11.53
C PHE A 119 11.06 -6.49 -11.32
N ALA A 120 11.53 -7.11 -12.41
CA ALA A 120 12.89 -7.67 -12.48
C ALA A 120 13.22 -8.20 -13.90
N GLY A 121 14.48 -8.06 -14.34
CA GLY A 121 15.05 -8.68 -15.55
C GLY A 121 14.78 -7.96 -16.87
N TYR A 122 14.09 -6.81 -16.85
CA TYR A 122 13.75 -6.03 -18.06
C TYR A 122 14.06 -4.53 -17.87
N SER A 123 14.42 -3.85 -18.96
CA SER A 123 14.72 -2.41 -18.94
C SER A 123 13.47 -1.57 -18.61
N ALA A 124 13.68 -0.31 -18.22
CA ALA A 124 12.58 0.57 -17.80
C ALA A 124 11.49 0.74 -18.88
N ASP A 125 11.89 0.63 -20.16
CA ASP A 125 11.02 0.75 -21.34
C ASP A 125 10.29 -0.58 -21.67
N GLU A 126 10.86 -1.72 -21.28
CA GLU A 126 10.25 -3.05 -21.46
C GLU A 126 9.24 -3.42 -20.36
N ILE A 127 9.36 -2.79 -19.19
CA ILE A 127 8.42 -3.01 -18.08
C ILE A 127 7.22 -2.07 -18.26
N PRO A 128 5.97 -2.57 -18.31
CA PRO A 128 4.81 -1.70 -18.37
C PRO A 128 4.79 -0.73 -17.17
N LEU A 129 4.24 0.47 -17.35
CA LEU A 129 4.13 1.45 -16.26
C LEU A 129 3.37 0.85 -15.06
N LEU A 130 2.33 0.06 -15.36
CA LEU A 130 1.56 -0.75 -14.42
C LEU A 130 1.37 -2.16 -14.99
N SER A 131 1.70 -3.19 -14.19
CA SER A 131 1.28 -4.57 -14.48
C SER A 131 -0.24 -4.69 -14.36
N TYR A 132 -0.83 -5.78 -14.88
CA TYR A 132 -2.25 -6.03 -14.69
C TYR A 132 -2.65 -6.08 -13.19
N VAL A 133 -1.77 -6.61 -12.33
CA VAL A 133 -1.94 -6.60 -10.87
C VAL A 133 -1.93 -5.17 -10.35
N GLY A 134 -0.96 -4.35 -10.75
CA GLY A 134 -0.88 -2.95 -10.35
C GLY A 134 -2.11 -2.13 -10.77
N LYS A 135 -2.64 -2.34 -11.98
CA LYS A 135 -3.90 -1.72 -12.43
C LYS A 135 -5.08 -2.17 -11.57
N GLY A 136 -5.17 -3.47 -11.27
CA GLY A 136 -6.19 -4.03 -10.39
C GLY A 136 -6.16 -3.42 -9.00
N VAL A 137 -4.97 -3.35 -8.38
CA VAL A 137 -4.78 -2.74 -7.05
C VAL A 137 -5.20 -1.27 -7.05
N ILE A 138 -4.82 -0.48 -8.06
CA ILE A 138 -5.25 0.92 -8.15
C ILE A 138 -6.78 1.03 -8.30
N ALA A 139 -7.39 0.22 -9.15
CA ALA A 139 -8.84 0.26 -9.36
C ALA A 139 -9.59 -0.09 -8.06
N ILE A 140 -9.18 -1.17 -7.39
CA ILE A 140 -9.76 -1.60 -6.11
C ILE A 140 -9.57 -0.50 -5.06
N PHE A 141 -8.34 0.00 -4.87
CA PHE A 141 -8.07 1.04 -3.87
C PHE A 141 -8.83 2.33 -4.17
N ALA A 142 -8.94 2.73 -5.44
CA ALA A 142 -9.68 3.94 -5.82
C ALA A 142 -11.18 3.83 -5.49
N VAL A 143 -11.80 2.70 -5.83
CA VAL A 143 -13.21 2.45 -5.53
C VAL A 143 -13.43 2.31 -4.03
N GLU A 144 -12.61 1.52 -3.33
CA GLU A 144 -12.74 1.31 -1.90
C GLU A 144 -12.52 2.59 -1.10
N LEU A 145 -11.49 3.38 -1.43
CA LEU A 145 -11.26 4.68 -0.79
C LEU A 145 -12.43 5.64 -1.04
N LEU A 146 -12.99 5.67 -2.25
CA LEU A 146 -14.15 6.50 -2.55
C LEU A 146 -15.35 6.09 -1.69
N LEU A 147 -15.67 4.79 -1.66
CA LEU A 147 -16.79 4.27 -0.87
C LEU A 147 -16.58 4.49 0.63
N LEU A 148 -15.36 4.33 1.14
CA LEU A 148 -15.01 4.64 2.53
C LEU A 148 -15.17 6.13 2.85
N MET A 149 -14.69 7.04 1.99
CA MET A 149 -14.86 8.48 2.21
C MET A 149 -16.34 8.88 2.22
N VAL A 150 -17.12 8.40 1.25
CA VAL A 150 -18.55 8.71 1.16
C VAL A 150 -19.31 8.14 2.36
N SER A 151 -19.15 6.85 2.66
CA SER A 151 -19.82 6.22 3.81
C SER A 151 -19.37 6.84 5.14
N GLY A 152 -18.10 7.22 5.27
CA GLY A 152 -17.55 7.89 6.45
C GLY A 152 -18.17 9.27 6.69
N LEU A 153 -18.34 10.07 5.62
CA LEU A 153 -19.05 11.35 5.69
C LEU A 153 -20.52 11.20 6.04
N LEU A 154 -21.19 10.18 5.48
CA LEU A 154 -22.60 9.91 5.78
C LEU A 154 -22.79 9.54 7.27
N ILE A 155 -21.96 8.65 7.82
CA ILE A 155 -22.05 8.25 9.24
C ILE A 155 -21.50 9.30 10.21
N TRP A 156 -20.81 10.34 9.73
CA TRP A 156 -20.41 11.47 10.56
C TRP A 156 -21.64 12.18 11.14
N GLN A 157 -22.64 12.43 10.30
CA GLN A 157 -23.87 13.14 10.68
C GLN A 157 -25.05 12.17 10.82
N LYS A 158 -24.94 11.24 11.77
CA LYS A 158 -25.94 10.18 12.01
C LYS A 158 -27.38 10.69 12.09
N ALA A 159 -27.60 11.83 12.76
CA ALA A 159 -28.93 12.43 12.90
C ALA A 159 -29.57 12.74 11.55
N MET A 160 -28.82 13.33 10.62
CA MET A 160 -29.32 13.67 9.28
C MET A 160 -29.73 12.42 8.49
N LEU A 161 -28.97 11.32 8.60
CA LEU A 161 -29.34 10.05 7.99
C LEU A 161 -30.64 9.48 8.58
N ILE A 162 -30.79 9.52 9.90
CA ILE A 162 -32.00 9.04 10.59
C ILE A 162 -33.21 9.87 10.15
N ASP A 163 -33.08 11.19 10.12
CA ASP A 163 -34.16 12.09 9.78
C ASP A 163 -34.57 11.94 8.29
N PHE A 164 -33.60 11.81 7.39
CA PHE A 164 -33.87 11.66 5.95
C PHE A 164 -34.57 10.33 5.61
N TYR A 165 -34.14 9.23 6.21
CA TYR A 165 -34.72 7.90 5.96
C TYR A 165 -35.82 7.50 6.95
N ASN A 166 -36.06 8.34 7.97
CA ASN A 166 -36.97 8.07 9.08
C ASN A 166 -36.74 6.70 9.74
N SER A 167 -35.47 6.29 9.89
CA SER A 167 -35.12 4.99 10.47
C SER A 167 -33.71 4.94 11.07
N PRO A 168 -33.55 4.51 12.34
CA PRO A 168 -32.24 4.22 12.93
C PRO A 168 -31.48 3.08 12.23
N SER A 169 -32.18 2.17 11.56
CA SER A 169 -31.54 1.01 10.90
C SER A 169 -30.60 1.42 9.76
N VAL A 170 -30.85 2.57 9.12
CA VAL A 170 -29.99 3.06 8.03
C VAL A 170 -28.59 3.42 8.54
N VAL A 171 -28.49 3.98 9.75
CA VAL A 171 -27.19 4.31 10.35
C VAL A 171 -26.41 3.05 10.66
N ILE A 172 -27.08 2.03 11.20
CA ILE A 172 -26.45 0.72 11.47
C ILE A 172 -25.96 0.10 10.16
N ALA A 173 -26.75 0.17 9.09
CA ALA A 173 -26.36 -0.33 7.77
C ALA A 173 -25.12 0.39 7.24
N PHE A 174 -25.07 1.73 7.26
CA PHE A 174 -23.91 2.48 6.80
C PHE A 174 -22.67 2.29 7.68
N VAL A 175 -22.83 2.17 9.01
CA VAL A 175 -21.71 1.86 9.92
C VAL A 175 -21.15 0.47 9.62
N THR A 176 -22.02 -0.52 9.42
CA THR A 176 -21.62 -1.90 9.06
C THR A 176 -20.93 -1.92 7.70
N PHE A 177 -21.48 -1.20 6.71
CA PHE A 177 -20.91 -1.09 5.37
C PHE A 177 -19.52 -0.43 5.40
N HIS A 178 -19.37 0.70 6.10
CA HIS A 178 -18.09 1.38 6.25
C HIS A 178 -17.06 0.48 6.95
N GLY A 179 -17.47 -0.19 8.03
CA GLY A 179 -16.61 -1.14 8.75
C GLY A 179 -16.18 -2.32 7.88
N ALA A 180 -17.10 -2.91 7.11
CA ALA A 180 -16.80 -4.02 6.20
C ALA A 180 -15.84 -3.62 5.06
N LEU A 181 -16.04 -2.45 4.46
CA LEU A 181 -15.10 -1.89 3.49
C LEU A 181 -13.72 -1.67 4.11
N GLY A 182 -13.67 -1.19 5.36
CA GLY A 182 -12.41 -1.04 6.11
C GLY A 182 -11.71 -2.38 6.32
N VAL A 183 -12.47 -3.46 6.56
CA VAL A 183 -11.90 -4.81 6.67
C VAL A 183 -11.28 -5.29 5.36
N ILE A 184 -11.99 -5.13 4.24
CA ILE A 184 -11.50 -5.56 2.92
C ILE A 184 -10.27 -4.74 2.50
N MET A 185 -10.33 -3.41 2.62
CA MET A 185 -9.22 -2.52 2.27
C MET A 185 -7.98 -2.81 3.11
N LEU A 186 -8.14 -3.23 4.37
CA LEU A 186 -7.01 -3.63 5.20
C LEU A 186 -6.24 -4.79 4.56
N MET A 187 -6.94 -5.81 4.06
CA MET A 187 -6.29 -6.95 3.40
C MET A 187 -5.43 -6.46 2.24
N GLY A 188 -5.97 -5.53 1.44
CA GLY A 188 -5.23 -4.88 0.36
C GLY A 188 -3.99 -4.16 0.85
N VAL A 189 -4.08 -3.38 1.94
CA VAL A 189 -2.94 -2.64 2.51
C VAL A 189 -1.89 -3.54 3.15
N MET A 190 -2.29 -4.60 3.85
CA MET A 190 -1.37 -5.60 4.38
C MET A 190 -0.63 -6.33 3.27
N PHE A 191 -1.35 -6.74 2.21
CA PHE A 191 -0.75 -7.36 1.04
C PHE A 191 0.21 -6.42 0.31
N HIS A 192 -0.20 -5.17 0.04
CA HIS A 192 0.64 -4.14 -0.56
C HIS A 192 1.92 -3.89 0.25
N THR A 193 1.78 -3.78 1.57
CA THR A 193 2.92 -3.62 2.49
C THR A 193 3.87 -4.82 2.39
N PHE A 194 3.31 -6.03 2.35
CA PHE A 194 4.10 -7.25 2.24
C PHE A 194 4.85 -7.34 0.90
N GLU A 195 4.15 -7.13 -0.20
CA GLU A 195 4.70 -7.19 -1.57
C GLU A 195 5.89 -6.22 -1.71
N HIS A 196 5.71 -4.95 -1.37
CA HIS A 196 6.75 -3.93 -1.59
C HIS A 196 7.84 -3.90 -0.49
N GLY A 197 7.54 -4.37 0.72
CA GLY A 197 8.50 -4.44 1.82
C GLY A 197 9.41 -5.67 1.76
N PHE A 198 8.89 -6.79 1.24
CA PHE A 198 9.58 -8.08 1.29
C PHE A 198 9.88 -8.69 -0.09
N HIS A 199 9.75 -7.91 -1.17
CA HIS A 199 10.18 -8.34 -2.49
C HIS A 199 11.69 -8.70 -2.51
N PRO A 200 12.10 -9.86 -3.07
CA PRO A 200 13.50 -10.30 -3.08
C PRO A 200 14.46 -9.29 -3.70
N ALA A 201 14.02 -8.60 -4.75
CA ALA A 201 14.86 -7.63 -5.45
C ALA A 201 15.04 -6.31 -4.68
N PHE A 202 14.09 -5.96 -3.80
CA PHE A 202 14.03 -4.62 -3.19
C PHE A 202 14.11 -4.63 -1.66
N TYR A 203 14.20 -5.82 -1.05
CA TYR A 203 14.24 -5.97 0.40
C TYR A 203 15.40 -5.16 1.03
N PRO A 204 15.14 -4.35 2.07
CA PRO A 204 13.93 -4.33 2.90
C PRO A 204 12.85 -3.30 2.53
N VAL A 205 13.05 -2.47 1.50
CA VAL A 205 12.04 -1.49 1.06
C VAL A 205 12.30 -1.06 -0.38
N GLU A 206 11.26 -1.07 -1.21
CA GLU A 206 11.34 -0.55 -2.57
C GLU A 206 11.42 0.99 -2.60
N MET A 207 12.52 1.52 -3.14
CA MET A 207 12.79 2.96 -3.15
C MET A 207 11.98 3.74 -4.19
N LYS A 208 11.35 3.08 -5.16
CA LYS A 208 10.55 3.72 -6.22
C LYS A 208 9.43 4.60 -5.67
N ALA A 209 8.82 4.22 -4.56
CA ALA A 209 7.75 4.98 -3.91
C ALA A 209 8.25 6.27 -3.20
N PHE A 210 9.55 6.37 -2.93
CA PHE A 210 10.14 7.45 -2.14
C PHE A 210 11.08 8.34 -2.95
N LEU A 211 11.72 7.80 -3.99
CA LEU A 211 12.68 8.51 -4.82
C LEU A 211 12.04 8.89 -6.17
N PRO A 212 11.97 10.18 -6.53
CA PRO A 212 11.43 10.56 -7.82
C PRO A 212 12.40 10.23 -8.96
N LYS A 213 11.85 10.05 -10.18
CA LYS A 213 12.62 9.76 -11.40
C LYS A 213 13.79 10.72 -11.60
N SER A 214 13.58 12.02 -11.40
CA SER A 214 14.61 13.05 -11.57
C SER A 214 15.84 12.86 -10.68
N ASP A 215 15.68 12.17 -9.55
CA ASP A 215 16.72 12.01 -8.56
C ASP A 215 17.28 10.57 -8.56
N THR A 216 16.68 9.71 -9.37
CA THR A 216 17.09 8.33 -9.61
C THR A 216 18.35 8.35 -10.49
N PRO A 217 19.42 7.59 -10.16
CA PRO A 217 20.55 7.45 -11.06
C PRO A 217 20.07 6.75 -12.32
N GLU A 218 20.27 7.37 -13.49
CA GLU A 218 20.22 6.66 -14.75
C GLU A 218 21.55 5.89 -14.87
N TYR A 219 21.50 4.56 -15.01
CA TYR A 219 22.70 3.81 -15.32
C TYR A 219 23.07 4.04 -16.79
N HIS A 220 23.93 5.03 -17.04
CA HIS A 220 24.67 5.16 -18.30
C HIS A 220 26.04 4.53 -18.11
N GLY A 221 26.10 3.20 -18.12
CA GLY A 221 27.37 2.50 -18.18
C GLY A 221 28.00 2.71 -19.56
N ASP A 222 29.11 3.42 -19.61
CA ASP A 222 29.89 3.75 -20.81
C ASP A 222 30.68 2.54 -21.37
N ASP A 223 30.08 1.36 -21.34
CA ASP A 223 30.60 0.15 -21.96
C ASP A 223 29.88 -0.03 -23.29
N GLY A 224 30.46 0.53 -24.35
CA GLY A 224 30.03 0.31 -25.72
C GLY A 224 29.98 -1.19 -26.03
N GLY A 225 28.78 -1.76 -26.05
CA GLY A 225 28.52 -3.11 -26.55
C GLY A 225 27.91 -4.08 -25.55
N ALA A 226 26.66 -3.86 -25.12
CA ALA A 226 25.69 -4.94 -24.84
C ALA A 226 24.31 -4.34 -24.57
N GLU A 227 23.27 -4.98 -25.11
CA GLU A 227 21.87 -4.73 -24.81
C GLU A 227 21.60 -4.55 -23.30
N SER A 228 20.99 -3.43 -22.92
CA SER A 228 20.10 -3.25 -21.76
C SER A 228 20.29 -4.18 -20.53
N VAL A 229 21.49 -4.27 -19.96
CA VAL A 229 21.71 -5.07 -18.74
C VAL A 229 21.13 -4.33 -17.55
N THR A 230 20.02 -4.85 -17.01
CA THR A 230 19.19 -4.23 -15.96
C THR A 230 19.84 -4.14 -14.58
N GLY A 231 21.08 -4.61 -14.45
CA GLY A 231 21.84 -4.65 -13.20
C GLY A 231 21.31 -5.67 -12.19
N ILE A 232 20.28 -6.44 -12.54
CA ILE A 232 19.64 -7.45 -11.68
C ILE A 232 20.50 -8.69 -11.53
N GLU A 233 21.28 -9.02 -12.56
CA GLU A 233 22.28 -10.08 -12.56
C GLU A 233 23.38 -9.81 -11.52
N ARG A 234 23.53 -8.54 -11.10
CA ARG A 234 24.46 -8.09 -10.08
C ARG A 234 23.83 -8.06 -8.68
N LEU A 235 22.53 -8.31 -8.55
CA LEU A 235 21.85 -8.37 -7.26
C LEU A 235 22.11 -9.70 -6.58
N ARG A 236 22.50 -9.63 -5.31
CA ARG A 236 22.55 -10.79 -4.42
C ARG A 236 21.45 -10.65 -3.39
N LEU A 237 20.68 -11.71 -3.20
CA LEU A 237 19.69 -11.77 -2.13
C LEU A 237 20.38 -11.55 -0.79
N LYS A 238 19.77 -10.72 0.06
CA LYS A 238 20.26 -10.57 1.43
C LYS A 238 20.10 -11.92 2.16
N PRO A 239 21.10 -12.37 2.94
CA PRO A 239 21.01 -13.65 3.65
C PRO A 239 19.77 -13.78 4.55
N SER A 240 19.28 -12.66 5.08
CA SER A 240 18.10 -12.63 5.93
C SER A 240 16.77 -12.67 5.18
N TRP A 241 16.75 -12.42 3.86
CA TRP A 241 15.50 -12.21 3.12
C TRP A 241 14.56 -13.42 3.22
N GLY A 242 15.06 -14.63 2.95
CA GLY A 242 14.22 -15.82 2.87
C GLY A 242 13.48 -16.15 4.17
N TRP A 243 14.14 -16.05 5.32
CA TRP A 243 13.46 -16.33 6.59
C TRP A 243 12.52 -15.17 6.99
N VAL A 244 12.93 -13.91 6.78
CA VAL A 244 12.09 -12.75 7.11
C VAL A 244 10.82 -12.73 6.26
N THR A 245 10.92 -13.00 4.96
CA THR A 245 9.76 -13.01 4.06
C THR A 245 8.77 -14.11 4.44
N ASN A 246 9.26 -15.29 4.85
CA ASN A 246 8.39 -16.38 5.29
C ASN A 246 7.68 -16.04 6.60
N VAL A 247 8.41 -15.50 7.58
CA VAL A 247 7.81 -15.06 8.86
C VAL A 247 6.74 -13.99 8.60
N MET A 248 7.07 -12.97 7.82
CA MET A 248 6.16 -11.87 7.52
C MET A 248 4.97 -12.28 6.65
N GLY A 249 5.15 -13.25 5.75
CA GLY A 249 4.07 -13.86 4.99
C GLY A 249 3.09 -14.58 5.91
N VAL A 250 3.60 -15.40 6.84
CA VAL A 250 2.78 -16.10 7.84
C VAL A 250 2.04 -15.11 8.73
N LEU A 251 2.71 -14.07 9.26
CA LEU A 251 2.07 -13.04 10.09
C LEU A 251 0.98 -12.28 9.32
N THR A 252 1.22 -11.94 8.05
CA THR A 252 0.23 -11.29 7.19
C THR A 252 -1.01 -12.16 7.01
N ILE A 253 -0.82 -13.45 6.70
CA ILE A 253 -1.93 -14.39 6.53
C ILE A 253 -2.72 -14.56 7.83
N ILE A 254 -2.02 -14.80 8.96
CA ILE A 254 -2.66 -14.94 10.27
C ILE A 254 -3.45 -13.68 10.62
N GLY A 255 -2.88 -12.50 10.43
CA GLY A 255 -3.55 -11.23 10.69
C GLY A 255 -4.81 -11.06 9.85
N ILE A 256 -4.72 -11.26 8.53
CA ILE A 256 -5.86 -11.18 7.59
C ILE A 256 -6.98 -12.15 8.00
N VAL A 257 -6.64 -13.44 8.19
CA VAL A 257 -7.63 -14.47 8.53
C VAL A 257 -8.28 -14.17 9.87
N SER A 258 -7.49 -13.76 10.88
CA SER A 258 -8.00 -13.45 12.21
C SER A 258 -8.99 -12.29 12.16
N ILE A 259 -8.67 -11.23 11.41
CA ILE A 259 -9.52 -10.05 11.25
C ILE A 259 -10.80 -10.38 10.49
N LEU A 260 -10.73 -11.21 9.44
CA LEU A 260 -11.92 -11.67 8.72
C LEU A 260 -12.85 -12.50 9.61
N LEU A 261 -12.30 -13.46 10.36
CA LEU A 261 -13.10 -14.26 11.29
C LEU A 261 -13.69 -13.41 12.41
N THR A 262 -12.96 -12.39 12.84
CA THR A 262 -13.38 -11.44 13.88
C THR A 262 -14.46 -10.47 13.37
N SER A 263 -14.39 -10.01 12.11
CA SER A 263 -15.39 -9.12 11.53
C SER A 263 -16.72 -9.83 11.29
N MET A 264 -16.66 -11.12 11.00
CA MET A 264 -17.80 -12.01 10.82
C MET A 264 -18.72 -12.08 12.06
N SER A 265 -18.16 -12.05 13.28
CA SER A 265 -18.95 -11.99 14.52
C SER A 265 -19.55 -10.61 14.81
N TYR A 266 -18.92 -9.52 14.37
CA TYR A 266 -19.43 -8.16 14.60
C TYR A 266 -20.44 -7.69 13.54
N GLY A 267 -20.44 -8.28 12.34
CA GLY A 267 -21.30 -7.90 11.21
C GLY A 267 -22.74 -8.41 11.25
N GLY A 268 -23.16 -9.11 12.31
CA GLY A 268 -24.53 -9.65 12.42
C GLY A 268 -24.84 -10.80 11.45
N TYR A 269 -23.83 -11.40 10.81
CA TYR A 269 -24.02 -12.57 9.94
C TYR A 269 -24.37 -13.80 10.79
N PRO A 270 -25.42 -14.57 10.44
CA PRO A 270 -25.75 -15.80 11.15
C PRO A 270 -24.74 -16.89 10.81
N ILE A 271 -23.68 -16.99 11.62
CA ILE A 271 -22.65 -18.01 11.49
C ILE A 271 -22.92 -19.11 12.51
N SER A 272 -22.59 -20.35 12.14
CA SER A 272 -22.66 -21.47 13.08
C SER A 272 -21.88 -21.15 14.35
N ARG A 273 -22.53 -21.31 15.51
CA ARG A 273 -21.91 -21.11 16.84
C ARG A 273 -20.67 -21.99 17.07
N THR A 274 -20.44 -22.99 16.23
CA THR A 274 -19.26 -23.87 16.27
C THR A 274 -17.99 -23.24 15.66
N LEU A 275 -18.12 -22.18 14.86
CA LEU A 275 -16.99 -21.49 14.21
C LEU A 275 -16.68 -20.12 14.82
N VAL A 276 -17.53 -19.66 15.75
CA VAL A 276 -17.37 -18.36 16.42
C VAL A 276 -16.49 -18.56 17.64
N PHE A 277 -15.27 -18.01 17.61
CA PHE A 277 -14.48 -17.84 18.81
C PHE A 277 -15.15 -16.80 19.71
N GLY A 278 -15.22 -17.04 21.03
CA GLY A 278 -15.81 -16.10 21.96
C GLY A 278 -15.18 -14.70 21.86
N GLU A 279 -15.97 -13.66 22.10
CA GLU A 279 -15.47 -12.29 22.27
C GLU A 279 -14.36 -12.27 23.34
N GLY A 280 -13.26 -11.58 23.04
CA GLY A 280 -12.09 -11.53 23.92
C GLY A 280 -11.33 -12.86 24.10
N SER A 281 -11.57 -13.88 23.27
CA SER A 281 -10.78 -15.11 23.32
C SER A 281 -9.31 -14.86 22.98
N LEU A 282 -8.40 -15.52 23.71
CA LEU A 282 -6.95 -15.33 23.56
C LEU A 282 -6.47 -15.50 22.11
N LEU A 283 -6.98 -16.50 21.40
CA LEU A 283 -6.61 -16.74 19.99
C LEU A 283 -7.01 -15.57 19.09
N ARG A 284 -8.21 -15.03 19.28
CA ARG A 284 -8.73 -13.88 18.53
C ARG A 284 -7.94 -12.62 18.84
N THR A 285 -7.70 -12.35 20.13
CA THR A 285 -6.87 -11.23 20.58
C THR A 285 -5.47 -11.30 19.98
N VAL A 286 -4.80 -12.46 20.07
CA VAL A 286 -3.46 -12.65 19.48
C VAL A 286 -3.48 -12.43 17.97
N GLY A 287 -4.46 -13.02 17.27
CA GLY A 287 -4.58 -12.90 15.82
C GLY A 287 -4.81 -11.46 15.33
N VAL A 288 -5.73 -10.73 15.97
CA VAL A 288 -6.00 -9.31 15.65
C VAL A 288 -4.77 -8.45 15.94
N ASN A 289 -4.06 -8.71 17.05
CA ASN A 289 -2.82 -8.01 17.38
C ASN A 289 -1.68 -8.32 16.42
N ILE A 290 -1.60 -9.54 15.88
CA ILE A 290 -0.67 -9.87 14.78
C ILE A 290 -0.98 -9.02 13.55
N GLY A 291 -2.27 -8.85 13.20
CA GLY A 291 -2.66 -7.96 12.11
C GLY A 291 -2.21 -6.51 12.36
N VAL A 292 -2.41 -5.99 13.56
CA VAL A 292 -1.94 -4.66 13.96
C VAL A 292 -0.41 -4.55 13.93
N LEU A 293 0.32 -5.60 14.33
CA LEU A 293 1.79 -5.65 14.23
C LEU A 293 2.26 -5.52 12.78
N VAL A 294 1.62 -6.22 11.83
CA VAL A 294 1.95 -6.08 10.41
C VAL A 294 1.76 -4.65 9.92
N LEU A 295 0.72 -3.94 10.39
CA LEU A 295 0.54 -2.52 10.08
C LEU A 295 1.62 -1.63 10.68
N PHE A 296 2.05 -1.88 11.92
CA PHE A 296 3.18 -1.16 12.52
C PHE A 296 4.46 -1.35 11.73
N ILE A 297 4.72 -2.58 11.27
CA ILE A 297 5.87 -2.87 10.41
C ILE A 297 5.73 -2.11 9.08
N GLY A 298 4.55 -2.04 8.48
CA GLY A 298 4.30 -1.25 7.28
C GLY A 298 4.55 0.25 7.47
N LEU A 299 4.05 0.83 8.55
CA LEU A 299 4.33 2.22 8.91
C LEU A 299 5.83 2.44 9.11
N PHE A 300 6.50 1.53 9.80
CA PHE A 300 7.95 1.58 10.01
C PHE A 300 8.72 1.53 8.68
N LEU A 301 8.35 0.63 7.76
CA LEU A 301 8.97 0.54 6.44
C LEU A 301 8.75 1.81 5.60
N SER A 302 7.56 2.41 5.68
CA SER A 302 7.25 3.69 5.03
C SER A 302 8.12 4.84 5.58
N MET A 303 8.30 4.90 6.90
CA MET A 303 9.21 5.86 7.54
C MET A 303 10.67 5.59 7.15
N TYR A 304 11.08 4.31 7.15
CA TYR A 304 12.42 3.89 6.79
C TYR A 304 12.78 4.26 5.34
N GLY A 305 11.87 4.03 4.38
CA GLY A 305 12.03 4.47 2.99
C GLY A 305 12.24 5.97 2.86
N ASN A 306 11.49 6.78 3.63
CA ASN A 306 11.69 8.23 3.68
C ASN A 306 13.05 8.64 4.29
N VAL A 307 13.52 7.94 5.33
CA VAL A 307 14.85 8.15 5.91
C VAL A 307 15.95 7.80 4.90
N LEU A 308 15.81 6.68 4.18
CA LEU A 308 16.76 6.28 3.13
C LEU A 308 16.83 7.33 2.02
N ARG A 309 15.67 7.82 1.55
CA ARG A 309 15.59 8.93 0.58
C ARG A 309 16.34 10.16 1.09
N ALA A 310 16.10 10.56 2.35
CA ALA A 310 16.76 11.72 2.93
C ALA A 310 18.29 11.55 3.01
N ARG A 311 18.76 10.37 3.40
CA ARG A 311 20.21 10.04 3.42
C ARG A 311 20.82 10.11 2.03
N TYR A 312 20.19 9.48 1.05
CA TYR A 312 20.63 9.49 -0.35
C TYR A 312 20.71 10.92 -0.92
N MET A 313 19.69 11.75 -0.68
CA MET A 313 19.72 13.17 -1.08
C MET A 313 20.88 13.94 -0.44
N ARG A 314 21.20 13.61 0.81
CA ARG A 314 22.28 14.26 1.55
C ARG A 314 23.65 13.89 0.97
N GLN A 315 23.85 12.61 0.64
CA GLN A 315 25.06 12.10 -0.01
C GLN A 315 25.29 12.75 -1.37
N ARG A 316 24.26 12.75 -2.24
CA ARG A 316 24.38 13.41 -3.57
C ARG A 316 24.71 14.90 -3.48
N ARG A 317 24.14 15.61 -2.50
CA ARG A 317 24.48 17.03 -2.27
C ARG A 317 25.90 17.22 -1.76
N GLN A 318 26.45 16.27 -1.00
CA GLN A 318 27.85 16.31 -0.57
C GLN A 318 28.78 16.05 -1.75
N GLU A 319 28.52 15.01 -2.54
CA GLU A 319 29.29 14.68 -3.76
C GLU A 319 29.31 15.86 -4.76
N ALA A 320 28.14 16.47 -5.01
CA ALA A 320 28.05 17.64 -5.90
C ALA A 320 28.81 18.87 -5.36
N ARG A 321 28.92 19.02 -4.03
CA ARG A 321 29.70 20.09 -3.42
C ARG A 321 31.20 19.82 -3.53
N THR A 322 31.63 18.58 -3.27
CA THR A 322 33.03 18.16 -3.41
C THR A 322 33.50 18.33 -4.86
N ALA A 323 32.70 17.87 -5.84
CA ALA A 323 33.01 18.06 -7.26
C ALA A 323 33.08 19.54 -7.68
N ALA A 324 32.31 20.42 -7.03
CA ALA A 324 32.36 21.86 -7.29
C ALA A 324 33.55 22.56 -6.61
N THR A 325 34.03 22.06 -5.46
CA THR A 325 35.19 22.60 -4.75
C THR A 325 36.52 22.12 -5.31
N ASP A 326 36.55 20.95 -5.94
CA ASP A 326 37.76 20.35 -6.50
C ASP A 326 38.12 20.91 -7.89
N GLY A 327 37.35 21.89 -8.38
CA GLY A 327 37.56 22.54 -9.66
C GLY A 327 37.31 21.56 -10.81
N GLY A 328 36.07 21.51 -11.31
CA GLY A 328 35.77 20.74 -12.52
C GLY A 328 36.56 21.26 -13.71
N GLU A 329 37.77 20.76 -13.91
CA GLU A 329 38.44 20.75 -15.21
C GLU A 329 37.61 19.84 -16.11
N ARG A 330 36.85 20.48 -17.00
CA ARG A 330 36.36 19.83 -18.22
C ARG A 330 37.58 19.68 -19.14
N GLU A 331 38.08 18.46 -19.27
CA GLU A 331 38.64 18.01 -20.55
C GLU A 331 37.55 17.27 -21.34
#